data_AF-A0A373CF87-F1
#
_entry.id   AF-A0A373CF87-F1
#
_cell.length_a   1.000
_cell.length_b   1.000
_cell.length_c   1.000
_cell.angle_alpha   90.00
_cell.angle_beta   90.00
_cell.angle_gamma   90.00
#
_symmetry.space_group_name_H-M   'P 1'
#
loop_
_entity.id
_entity.type
_entity.pdbx_description
1 polymer ?
#
loop_
_entity_poly.entity_id
_entity_poly.type
_entity_poly.pdbx_seq_one_letter_code
_entity_poly.pdbx_strand_id
1 'polypeptide(L)'
;MDRAPGNKKKHVKKGERTTMKKRFVKQAAVLAAAVMMTVGMATTAMAAQWKQDAKGWWWQNDDGTYPTNCWKWLDGNKDGIAECYYFDNVGYMAAGTTTPDGYSVNSEGQWTENGAVKT
;
A
#
# COMPACT_ATOMS: atom_id res chain seq x y z
N MET A 1 12.86 89.00 -7.46
CA MET A 1 14.01 89.05 -8.37
C MET A 1 14.13 87.70 -9.04
N ASP A 2 13.64 87.60 -10.27
CA ASP A 2 14.45 87.56 -11.51
C ASP A 2 14.78 86.09 -11.89
N ARG A 3 14.08 85.50 -12.88
CA ARG A 3 14.37 85.56 -14.33
C ARG A 3 15.60 84.70 -14.66
N ALA A 4 15.63 83.73 -15.57
CA ALA A 4 14.68 83.07 -16.46
C ALA A 4 15.43 81.83 -17.07
N PRO A 5 15.15 81.30 -18.29
CA PRO A 5 14.97 79.86 -18.49
C PRO A 5 16.00 79.22 -19.44
N GLY A 6 16.05 77.89 -19.49
CA GLY A 6 16.93 77.13 -20.39
C GLY A 6 16.16 76.08 -21.20
N ASN A 7 15.54 76.53 -22.28
CA ASN A 7 14.81 75.74 -23.26
C ASN A 7 15.74 74.82 -24.07
N LYS A 8 15.13 73.80 -24.71
CA LYS A 8 15.47 73.10 -25.98
C LYS A 8 15.65 71.58 -25.81
N LYS A 9 15.09 70.70 -26.64
CA LYS A 9 14.18 70.80 -27.79
C LYS A 9 13.82 69.35 -28.16
N LYS A 10 12.52 69.12 -28.49
CA LYS A 10 12.01 68.26 -29.59
C LYS A 10 12.27 66.74 -29.49
N HIS A 11 11.40 65.81 -29.87
CA HIS A 11 10.26 65.74 -30.80
C HIS A 11 9.43 64.48 -30.40
N VAL A 12 8.09 64.53 -30.30
CA VAL A 12 7.10 64.08 -31.33
C VAL A 12 7.23 62.56 -31.61
N LYS A 13 6.23 61.66 -31.54
CA LYS A 13 4.75 61.72 -31.66
C LYS A 13 4.20 60.35 -31.19
N LYS A 14 3.05 60.34 -30.49
CA LYS A 14 1.73 59.86 -30.96
C LYS A 14 1.64 58.35 -31.25
N GLY A 15 0.84 57.67 -30.43
CA GLY A 15 0.34 56.32 -30.67
C GLY A 15 -0.70 55.96 -29.62
N GLU A 16 -1.92 56.44 -29.83
CA GLU A 16 -3.08 56.18 -28.99
C GLU A 16 -3.54 54.72 -29.08
N ARG A 17 -4.17 54.28 -27.99
CA ARG A 17 -5.28 53.29 -27.93
C ARG A 17 -4.95 51.84 -28.27
N THR A 18 -4.81 51.03 -27.22
CA THR A 18 -5.79 49.95 -26.99
C THR A 18 -5.96 49.67 -25.48
N THR A 19 -7.10 50.14 -24.96
CA THR A 19 -7.96 49.52 -23.94
C THR A 19 -7.65 48.02 -23.77
N MET A 20 -7.48 47.40 -22.59
CA MET A 20 -8.34 47.46 -21.42
C MET A 20 -7.72 46.62 -20.27
N LYS A 21 -7.90 47.13 -19.04
CA LYS A 21 -7.90 46.41 -17.74
C LYS A 21 -6.57 45.78 -17.31
N LYS A 22 -5.78 46.53 -16.53
CA LYS A 22 -5.76 46.43 -15.05
C LYS A 22 -5.23 45.06 -14.62
N ARG A 23 -3.94 45.02 -14.23
CA ARG A 23 -3.55 44.95 -12.80
C ARG A 23 -4.17 43.69 -12.16
N PHE A 24 -3.46 42.64 -11.80
CA PHE A 24 -2.36 42.62 -10.84
C PHE A 24 -1.80 41.18 -10.85
N VAL A 25 -0.63 40.94 -11.41
CA VAL A 25 0.20 39.84 -10.91
C VAL A 25 1.61 40.38 -10.86
N LYS A 26 1.90 41.12 -9.78
CA LYS A 26 3.28 41.29 -9.35
C LYS A 26 3.82 39.88 -9.21
N GLN A 27 4.72 39.54 -10.13
CA GLN A 27 5.42 38.28 -10.21
C GLN A 27 6.05 38.01 -8.85
N ALA A 28 5.38 37.17 -8.07
CA ALA A 28 5.86 36.71 -6.78
C ALA A 28 6.99 35.73 -7.08
N ALA A 29 8.20 36.27 -7.12
CA ALA A 29 9.40 35.51 -6.90
C ALA A 29 9.28 34.82 -5.54
N VAL A 30 8.93 33.53 -5.55
CA VAL A 30 9.32 32.58 -4.50
C VAL A 30 9.70 31.28 -5.20
N LEU A 31 10.96 31.25 -5.63
CA LEU A 31 11.72 30.01 -5.70
C LEU A 31 12.00 29.57 -4.26
N ALA A 32 11.36 28.50 -3.81
CA ALA A 32 11.84 27.69 -2.70
C ALA A 32 11.65 26.22 -3.08
N ALA A 33 12.76 25.57 -3.35
CA ALA A 33 12.89 24.19 -3.78
C ALA A 33 12.63 23.21 -2.63
N ALA A 34 11.90 22.13 -2.90
CA ALA A 34 12.13 20.77 -2.38
C ALA A 34 11.08 19.79 -2.95
N VAL A 35 11.13 19.52 -4.27
CA VAL A 35 10.46 18.35 -4.85
C VAL A 35 11.49 17.23 -4.90
N MET A 36 11.65 16.47 -3.82
CA MET A 36 12.26 15.13 -3.85
C MET A 36 11.81 14.35 -2.60
N MET A 37 10.52 14.01 -2.51
CA MET A 37 10.12 12.92 -1.60
C MET A 37 10.23 11.61 -2.36
N THR A 38 11.42 11.03 -2.22
CA THR A 38 11.71 9.58 -2.13
C THR A 38 10.99 8.65 -3.09
N VAL A 39 11.78 8.07 -4.01
CA VAL A 39 11.44 6.85 -4.76
C VAL A 39 10.77 5.86 -3.81
N GLY A 40 9.52 5.50 -4.13
CA GLY A 40 8.77 4.48 -3.42
C GLY A 40 9.54 3.18 -3.45
N MET A 41 10.10 2.79 -2.30
CA MET A 41 10.44 1.40 -2.08
C MET A 41 9.11 0.67 -2.07
N ALA A 42 8.78 0.00 -3.18
CA ALA A 42 7.75 -1.01 -3.18
C ALA A 42 8.21 -2.08 -2.19
N THR A 43 7.80 -1.96 -0.93
CA THR A 43 7.93 -3.06 0.00
C THR A 43 7.10 -4.18 -0.61
N THR A 44 7.75 -5.28 -0.98
CA THR A 44 7.03 -6.50 -1.31
C THR A 44 6.28 -6.89 -0.05
N ALA A 45 5.02 -6.54 0.04
CA ALA A 45 4.13 -7.03 1.08
C ALA A 45 3.98 -8.53 0.82
N MET A 46 4.77 -9.34 1.53
CA MET A 46 4.59 -10.78 1.56
C MET A 46 3.30 -11.02 2.31
N ALA A 47 2.22 -11.30 1.60
CA ALA A 47 0.99 -11.75 2.21
C ALA A 47 1.16 -13.21 2.64
N ALA A 48 0.63 -13.53 3.81
CA ALA A 48 0.60 -14.87 4.35
C ALA A 48 -0.13 -15.77 3.36
N GLN A 49 0.42 -16.97 3.15
CA GLN A 49 0.01 -17.83 2.05
C GLN A 49 0.32 -19.29 2.32
N TRP A 50 -0.50 -20.15 1.71
CA TRP A 50 -0.22 -21.56 1.59
C TRP A 50 1.01 -21.79 0.72
N LYS A 51 1.87 -22.69 1.19
CA LYS A 51 3.04 -23.22 0.47
C LYS A 51 2.93 -24.74 0.44
N GLN A 52 3.50 -25.35 -0.60
CA GLN A 52 3.50 -26.79 -0.77
C GLN A 52 4.86 -27.29 -1.24
N ASP A 53 5.25 -28.46 -0.75
CA ASP A 53 6.36 -29.24 -1.28
C ASP A 53 6.00 -30.74 -1.35
N ALA A 54 7.00 -31.60 -1.52
CA ALA A 54 6.82 -33.05 -1.61
C ALA A 54 6.32 -33.71 -0.31
N LYS A 55 6.46 -33.07 0.86
CA LYS A 55 5.97 -33.56 2.14
C LYS A 55 4.54 -33.13 2.40
N GLY A 56 4.17 -31.91 2.01
CA GLY A 56 2.80 -31.45 2.15
C GLY A 56 2.65 -29.93 2.11
N TRP A 57 1.50 -29.49 2.61
CA TRP A 57 1.12 -28.08 2.70
C TRP A 57 1.57 -27.49 4.03
N TRP A 58 1.99 -26.22 4.03
CA TRP A 58 2.29 -25.44 5.23
C TRP A 58 1.89 -23.98 5.01
N TRP A 59 1.74 -23.23 6.10
CA TRP A 59 1.35 -21.82 6.04
C TRP A 59 2.54 -20.92 6.34
N GLN A 60 2.89 -20.02 5.42
CA GLN A 60 3.89 -18.99 5.65
C GLN A 60 3.20 -17.70 6.08
N ASN A 61 3.55 -17.17 7.26
CA ASN A 61 3.12 -15.85 7.73
C ASN A 61 3.83 -14.73 6.97
N ASP A 62 3.34 -13.49 7.13
CA ASP A 62 3.91 -12.29 6.48
C ASP A 62 5.39 -12.06 6.84
N ASP A 63 5.80 -12.44 8.05
CA ASP A 63 7.16 -12.32 8.57
C ASP A 63 8.09 -13.49 8.15
N GLY A 64 7.56 -14.42 7.34
CA GLY A 64 8.27 -15.61 6.88
C GLY A 64 8.28 -16.77 7.90
N THR A 65 7.75 -16.58 9.10
CA THR A 65 7.56 -17.66 10.08
C THR A 65 6.40 -18.58 9.67
N TYR A 66 6.22 -19.68 10.39
CA TYR A 66 5.14 -20.62 10.14
C TYR A 66 4.68 -21.27 11.45
N PRO A 67 3.39 -21.66 11.56
CA PRO A 67 2.86 -22.35 12.72
C PRO A 67 3.45 -23.78 12.84
N THR A 68 3.69 -24.23 14.07
CA THR A 68 4.14 -25.58 14.37
C THR A 68 3.47 -26.07 15.65
N ASN A 69 3.04 -27.34 15.66
CA ASN A 69 2.38 -28.01 16.78
C ASN A 69 1.20 -27.22 17.35
N CYS A 70 0.38 -26.63 16.49
CA CYS A 70 -0.72 -25.78 16.91
C CYS A 70 -1.86 -25.73 15.89
N TRP A 71 -3.02 -25.34 16.40
CA TRP A 71 -4.18 -24.98 15.58
C TRP A 71 -4.10 -23.51 15.15
N LYS A 72 -4.55 -23.22 13.94
CA LYS A 72 -4.63 -21.86 13.40
C LYS A 72 -5.90 -21.67 12.59
N TRP A 73 -6.61 -20.59 12.88
CA TRP A 73 -7.70 -20.08 12.05
C TRP A 73 -7.11 -19.25 10.92
N LEU A 74 -7.40 -19.63 9.68
CA LEU A 74 -6.85 -19.04 8.47
C LEU A 74 -7.96 -18.84 7.44
N ASP A 75 -8.11 -17.61 6.96
CA ASP A 75 -8.82 -17.31 5.71
C ASP A 75 -7.81 -17.46 4.55
N GLY A 76 -7.45 -18.72 4.27
CA GLY A 76 -6.39 -19.06 3.32
C GLY A 76 -6.82 -18.89 1.87
N ASN A 77 -8.13 -18.97 1.61
CA ASN A 77 -8.74 -18.82 0.28
C ASN A 77 -9.21 -17.38 0.00
N LYS A 78 -9.23 -16.50 1.02
CA LYS A 78 -9.61 -15.08 0.96
C LYS A 78 -11.08 -14.86 0.61
N ASP A 79 -11.96 -15.77 1.02
CA ASP A 79 -13.41 -15.64 0.86
C ASP A 79 -14.08 -14.87 2.02
N GLY A 80 -13.31 -14.51 3.04
CA GLY A 80 -13.77 -13.80 4.23
C GLY A 80 -14.20 -14.70 5.39
N ILE A 81 -14.05 -16.02 5.23
CA ILE A 81 -14.35 -17.04 6.24
C ILE A 81 -13.05 -17.76 6.58
N ALA A 82 -12.72 -17.85 7.87
CA ALA A 82 -11.54 -18.56 8.31
C ALA A 82 -11.89 -20.01 8.66
N GLU A 83 -11.09 -20.98 8.23
CA GLU A 83 -11.19 -22.35 8.74
C GLU A 83 -10.05 -22.65 9.70
N CYS A 84 -10.26 -23.67 10.54
CA CYS A 84 -9.28 -24.10 11.53
C CYS A 84 -8.43 -25.25 10.98
N TYR A 85 -7.11 -25.09 10.97
CA TYR A 85 -6.14 -26.06 10.48
C TYR A 85 -5.15 -26.42 11.60
N TYR A 86 -4.77 -27.70 11.70
CA TYR A 86 -3.70 -28.14 12.60
C TYR A 86 -2.39 -28.30 11.86
N PHE A 87 -1.32 -27.75 12.43
CA PHE A 87 0.04 -27.88 11.95
C PHE A 87 0.84 -28.79 12.87
N ASP A 88 1.51 -29.78 12.31
CA ASP A 88 2.33 -30.75 13.03
C ASP A 88 3.60 -30.10 13.63
N ASN A 89 4.42 -30.90 14.29
CA ASN A 89 5.62 -30.43 14.98
C ASN A 89 6.70 -29.82 14.06
N VAL A 90 6.63 -30.05 12.75
CA VAL A 90 7.57 -29.50 11.76
C VAL A 90 6.93 -28.45 10.86
N GLY A 91 5.63 -28.20 11.02
CA GLY A 91 4.88 -27.11 10.38
C GLY A 91 4.04 -27.51 9.18
N TYR A 92 3.88 -28.81 8.90
CA TYR A 92 2.98 -29.26 7.84
C TYR A 92 1.55 -29.41 8.36
N MET A 93 0.60 -29.05 7.52
CA MET A 93 -0.82 -29.17 7.78
C MET A 93 -1.23 -30.65 7.81
N ALA A 94 -1.95 -31.05 8.85
CA ALA A 94 -2.63 -32.34 8.87
C ALA A 94 -3.81 -32.34 7.89
N ALA A 95 -3.93 -33.39 7.06
CA ALA A 95 -5.02 -33.55 6.09
C ALA A 95 -5.54 -34.98 6.09
N GLY A 96 -6.86 -35.15 6.06
CA GLY A 96 -7.56 -36.44 5.95
C GLY A 96 -7.24 -37.40 7.08
N THR A 97 -7.07 -36.90 8.30
CA THR A 97 -6.54 -37.66 9.43
C THR A 97 -7.13 -37.21 10.77
N THR A 98 -6.75 -37.89 11.84
CA THR A 98 -7.00 -37.48 13.22
C THR A 98 -5.73 -36.83 13.78
N THR A 99 -5.87 -35.65 14.38
CA THR A 99 -4.77 -34.92 15.01
C THR A 99 -4.33 -35.61 16.31
N PRO A 100 -3.11 -35.34 16.82
CA PRO A 100 -2.60 -36.00 18.04
C PRO A 100 -3.45 -35.77 19.30
N ASP A 101 -4.21 -34.67 19.35
CA ASP A 101 -5.16 -34.33 20.40
C ASP A 101 -6.58 -34.89 20.18
N GLY A 102 -6.80 -35.68 19.12
CA GLY A 102 -8.00 -36.49 18.92
C GLY A 102 -9.10 -35.85 18.07
N TYR A 103 -8.86 -34.69 17.44
CA TYR A 103 -9.82 -34.05 16.54
C TYR A 103 -9.66 -34.56 15.09
N SER A 104 -10.74 -34.51 14.30
CA SER A 104 -10.72 -34.96 12.91
C SER A 104 -10.60 -33.79 11.94
N VAL A 105 -9.71 -33.91 10.96
CA VAL A 105 -9.58 -32.96 9.84
C VAL A 105 -9.98 -33.65 8.53
N ASN A 106 -10.68 -32.94 7.64
CA ASN A 106 -11.06 -33.47 6.33
C ASN A 106 -9.85 -33.54 5.37
N SER A 107 -10.04 -34.01 4.14
CA SER A 107 -8.98 -34.12 3.13
C SER A 107 -8.33 -32.80 2.74
N GLU A 108 -8.98 -31.68 3.03
CA GLU A 108 -8.46 -30.32 2.81
C GLU A 108 -7.75 -29.76 4.06
N GLY A 109 -7.70 -30.53 5.14
CA GLY A 109 -7.06 -30.17 6.41
C GLY A 109 -7.90 -29.31 7.36
N GLN A 110 -9.15 -29.04 6.99
CA GLN A 110 -10.05 -28.26 7.81
C GLN A 110 -10.59 -29.10 8.96
N TRP A 111 -10.59 -28.52 10.17
CA TRP A 111 -11.20 -29.14 11.34
C TRP A 111 -12.67 -29.43 11.09
N THR A 112 -13.07 -30.65 11.44
CA THR A 112 -14.46 -31.09 11.41
C THR A 112 -14.95 -31.49 12.81
N GLU A 113 -16.15 -31.06 13.14
CA GLU A 113 -16.88 -31.51 14.32
C GLU A 113 -18.26 -32.00 13.88
N ASN A 114 -18.62 -33.22 14.26
CA ASN A 114 -19.88 -33.87 13.85
C ASN A 114 -20.11 -33.90 12.33
N GLY A 115 -19.04 -33.95 11.53
CA GLY A 115 -19.10 -33.99 10.06
C GLY A 115 -19.26 -32.62 9.39
N ALA A 116 -19.27 -31.52 10.14
CA ALA A 116 -19.28 -30.15 9.60
C ALA A 116 -17.91 -29.48 9.76
N VAL A 117 -17.48 -28.71 8.75
CA VAL A 117 -16.28 -27.89 8.82
C VAL A 117 -16.49 -26.73 9.80
N LYS A 118 -15.48 -26.44 10.63
CA LYS A 118 -15.55 -25.31 11.53
C LYS A 118 -15.05 -24.03 10.83
N THR A 119 -15.95 -23.05 10.77
CA THR A 119 -15.75 -21.67 10.31
C THR A 119 -16.08 -20.61 11.35
#